data_AF-A0A0G1KFS1-F1
#
_entry.id   AF-A0A0G1KFS1-F1
#
_cell.length_a   1.000
_cell.length_b   1.000
_cell.length_c   1.000
_cell.angle_alpha   90.00
_cell.angle_beta   90.00
_cell.angle_gamma   90.00
#
_symmetry.space_group_name_H-M   'P 1'
#
loop_
_entity.id
_entity.type
_entity.pdbx_description
1 polymer ?
#
loop_
_entity_poly.entity_id
_entity_poly.type
_entity_poly.pdbx_seq_one_letter_code
_entity_poly.pdbx_strand_id
1 'polypeptide(L)'
;MLKSIQKGFTLIELIIVITILVLLGVVVIVLIDPAEILAQSRDSQRISDVASLKGATQLVLASAVPSNAATVCDITDAPDGTDTYGNATGTTSYVFSSLTTDIGASGYNQSASTTAQSITNTGWVQIDYRTPSTGRALTSLPIDPTNTLASGYFYRWGCNYVNSLYQYEIDTKLESAKYTVTDNKATKDGGNNSSRYESGNNLGVLRSY
;
A
#
# COMPACT_ATOMS: atom_id res chain seq x y z
N MET A 1 26.50 -61.93 -15.24
CA MET A 1 25.40 -60.93 -15.20
C MET A 1 24.72 -61.03 -13.84
N LEU A 2 24.86 -60.03 -12.98
CA LEU A 2 24.19 -60.00 -11.67
C LEU A 2 22.75 -59.55 -11.85
N LYS A 3 21.80 -60.41 -11.47
CA LYS A 3 20.36 -60.14 -11.55
C LYS A 3 19.95 -59.24 -10.39
N SER A 4 19.48 -58.04 -10.71
CA SER A 4 18.91 -57.10 -9.74
C SER A 4 17.61 -57.68 -9.15
N ILE A 5 17.53 -57.79 -7.82
CA ILE A 5 16.31 -58.13 -7.11
C ILE A 5 15.52 -56.84 -6.94
N GLN A 6 14.46 -56.65 -7.71
CA GLN A 6 13.52 -55.56 -7.46
C GLN A 6 12.65 -55.92 -6.25
N LYS A 7 12.84 -55.20 -5.15
CA LYS A 7 12.00 -55.31 -3.95
C LYS A 7 10.67 -54.60 -4.20
N GLY A 8 9.55 -55.33 -4.10
CA GLY A 8 8.21 -54.75 -4.12
C GLY A 8 7.79 -54.27 -2.73
N PHE A 9 6.91 -53.26 -2.68
CA PHE A 9 6.29 -52.80 -1.44
C PHE A 9 5.24 -53.81 -0.95
N THR A 10 5.13 -53.97 0.37
CA THR A 10 4.08 -54.78 0.98
C THR A 10 2.78 -53.98 1.16
N LEU A 11 1.64 -54.67 1.16
CA LEU A 11 0.32 -54.04 1.32
C LEU A 11 0.17 -53.37 2.69
N ILE A 12 0.75 -53.95 3.74
CA ILE A 12 0.73 -53.39 5.10
C ILE A 12 1.53 -52.09 5.19
N GLU A 13 2.67 -52.00 4.51
CA GLU A 13 3.48 -50.77 4.46
C GLU A 13 2.69 -49.63 3.81
N LEU A 14 1.98 -49.93 2.70
CA LEU A 14 1.17 -48.92 2.03
C LEU A 14 0.02 -48.44 2.91
N ILE A 15 -0.65 -49.35 3.64
CA ILE A 15 -1.77 -49.01 4.53
C ILE A 15 -1.31 -48.13 5.70
N ILE A 16 -0.16 -48.43 6.31
CA ILE A 16 0.37 -47.63 7.41
C ILE A 16 0.69 -46.21 6.93
N VAL A 17 1.30 -46.07 5.75
CA VAL A 17 1.65 -44.75 5.18
C VAL A 17 0.41 -43.91 4.91
N ILE A 18 -0.61 -44.45 4.23
CA ILE A 18 -1.83 -43.67 3.97
C ILE A 18 -2.56 -43.29 5.25
N THR A 19 -2.54 -44.16 6.27
CA THR A 19 -3.17 -43.89 7.56
C THR A 19 -2.49 -42.71 8.27
N ILE A 20 -1.16 -42.69 8.27
CA ILE A 20 -0.38 -41.59 8.85
C ILE A 20 -0.60 -40.29 8.05
N LEU A 21 -0.63 -40.35 6.72
CA LEU A 21 -0.85 -39.17 5.87
C LEU A 21 -2.23 -38.55 6.10
N VAL A 22 -3.28 -39.36 6.23
CA VAL A 22 -4.63 -38.86 6.55
C VAL A 22 -4.65 -38.19 7.92
N LEU A 23 -4.05 -38.82 8.93
CA LEU A 23 -3.98 -38.28 10.28
C LEU A 23 -3.25 -36.93 10.32
N LEU A 24 -2.08 -36.84 9.69
CA LEU A 24 -1.31 -35.59 9.61
C LEU A 24 -2.07 -34.51 8.82
N GLY A 25 -2.74 -34.90 7.73
CA GLY A 25 -3.54 -33.97 6.92
C GLY A 25 -4.62 -33.26 7.71
N VAL A 26 -5.36 -33.98 8.56
CA VAL A 26 -6.42 -33.39 9.41
C VAL A 26 -5.84 -32.36 10.39
N VAL A 27 -4.71 -32.66 11.03
CA VAL A 27 -4.09 -31.75 12.01
C VAL A 27 -3.61 -30.46 11.35
N VAL A 28 -2.99 -30.55 10.17
CA VAL A 28 -2.45 -29.38 9.46
C VAL A 28 -3.56 -28.41 9.03
N ILE A 29 -4.72 -28.92 8.59
CA ILE A 29 -5.83 -28.07 8.14
C ILE A 29 -6.41 -27.22 9.28
N VAL A 30 -6.44 -27.74 10.52
CA VAL A 30 -6.93 -26.99 11.68
C VAL A 30 -5.98 -25.85 12.08
N LEU A 31 -4.68 -25.99 11.77
CA LEU A 31 -3.66 -25.02 12.15
C LEU A 31 -3.49 -23.88 11.14
N ILE A 32 -3.94 -24.05 9.90
CA ILE A 32 -3.81 -23.03 8.86
C ILE A 32 -5.11 -22.23 8.77
N ASP A 33 -5.03 -20.93 9.07
CA ASP A 33 -6.08 -19.99 8.71
C ASP A 33 -5.82 -19.45 7.28
N PRO A 34 -6.57 -19.92 6.27
CA PRO A 34 -6.37 -19.46 4.89
C PRO A 34 -6.68 -17.97 4.72
N ALA A 35 -7.59 -17.40 5.53
CA ALA A 35 -7.90 -15.98 5.45
C ALA A 35 -6.70 -15.14 5.91
N GLU A 36 -6.02 -15.55 6.96
CA GLU A 36 -4.80 -14.91 7.46
C GLU A 36 -3.65 -14.98 6.45
N ILE A 37 -3.46 -16.11 5.75
CA ILE A 37 -2.43 -16.21 4.68
C ILE A 37 -2.73 -15.22 3.55
N LEU A 38 -3.99 -15.12 3.13
CA LEU A 38 -4.39 -14.17 2.09
C LEU A 38 -4.24 -12.72 2.55
N ALA A 39 -4.55 -12.43 3.82
CA ALA A 39 -4.33 -11.12 4.42
C ALA A 39 -2.83 -10.77 4.46
N GLN A 40 -1.96 -11.71 4.83
CA GLN A 40 -0.50 -11.50 4.82
C GLN A 40 0.04 -11.26 3.41
N SER A 41 -0.53 -11.92 2.41
CA SER A 41 -0.19 -11.69 1.00
C SER A 41 -0.59 -10.28 0.55
N ARG A 42 -1.82 -9.84 0.83
CA ARG A 42 -2.30 -8.47 0.56
C ARG A 42 -1.47 -7.42 1.27
N ASP A 43 -1.15 -7.63 2.54
CA ASP A 43 -0.34 -6.68 3.31
C ASP A 43 1.10 -6.61 2.81
N SER A 44 1.67 -7.73 2.37
CA SER A 44 3.00 -7.73 1.74
C SER A 44 3.00 -6.91 0.44
N GLN A 45 1.90 -6.96 -0.33
CA GLN A 45 1.69 -6.08 -1.48
C GLN A 45 1.60 -4.61 -1.04
N ARG A 46 0.75 -4.29 -0.04
CA ARG A 46 0.59 -2.92 0.50
C ARG A 46 1.91 -2.31 0.95
N ILE A 47 2.71 -3.07 1.69
CA ILE A 47 4.03 -2.62 2.19
C ILE A 47 4.99 -2.38 1.01
N SER A 48 5.01 -3.29 0.02
CA SER A 48 5.85 -3.16 -1.17
C SER A 48 5.46 -1.95 -2.04
N ASP A 49 4.16 -1.72 -2.19
CA ASP A 49 3.58 -0.59 -2.92
C ASP A 49 4.00 0.73 -2.26
N VAL A 50 3.78 0.86 -0.95
CA VAL A 50 4.15 2.04 -0.17
C VAL A 50 5.67 2.27 -0.18
N ALA A 51 6.49 1.21 -0.10
CA ALA A 51 7.95 1.33 -0.20
C ALA A 51 8.41 1.80 -1.59
N SER A 52 7.76 1.30 -2.65
CA SER A 52 8.05 1.70 -4.03
C SER A 52 7.66 3.15 -4.28
N LEU A 53 6.50 3.59 -3.79
CA LEU A 53 6.07 4.98 -3.86
C LEU A 53 6.98 5.90 -3.05
N LYS A 54 7.42 5.50 -1.85
CA LYS A 54 8.39 6.26 -1.06
C LYS A 54 9.67 6.50 -1.85
N GLY A 55 10.24 5.43 -2.42
CA GLY A 55 11.47 5.52 -3.20
C GLY A 55 11.33 6.40 -4.45
N ALA A 56 10.22 6.26 -5.18
CA ALA A 56 9.94 7.10 -6.35
C ALA A 56 9.72 8.58 -5.97
N THR A 57 9.00 8.84 -4.88
CA THR A 57 8.75 10.19 -4.38
C THR A 57 10.05 10.87 -3.96
N GLN A 58 10.88 10.21 -3.13
CA GLN A 58 12.16 10.77 -2.69
C GLN A 58 13.06 11.17 -3.86
N LEU A 59 12.97 10.41 -4.94
CA LEU A 59 13.75 10.58 -6.14
C LEU A 59 13.26 11.76 -7.00
N VAL A 60 11.94 11.97 -7.09
CA VAL A 60 11.34 13.19 -7.66
C VAL A 60 11.67 14.41 -6.80
N LEU A 61 11.58 14.30 -5.48
CA LEU A 61 11.92 15.40 -4.56
C LEU A 61 13.39 15.82 -4.64
N ALA A 62 14.30 14.86 -4.88
CA ALA A 62 15.73 15.13 -5.01
C ALA A 62 16.09 15.81 -6.35
N SER A 63 15.30 15.58 -7.41
CA SER A 63 15.52 16.18 -8.73
C SER A 63 14.73 17.47 -8.97
N ALA A 64 13.78 17.80 -8.10
CA ALA A 64 13.02 19.03 -8.14
C ALA A 64 13.95 20.25 -7.94
N VAL A 65 14.26 20.96 -9.02
CA VAL A 65 14.93 22.27 -8.95
C VAL A 65 13.96 23.27 -8.30
N PRO A 66 14.40 24.14 -7.38
CA PRO A 66 13.51 25.05 -6.65
C PRO A 66 12.63 25.97 -7.52
N SER A 67 12.92 26.09 -8.83
CA SER A 67 12.19 26.90 -9.80
C SER A 67 10.94 26.23 -10.41
N ASN A 68 10.73 24.93 -10.22
CA ASN A 68 9.55 24.18 -10.68
C ASN A 68 8.79 23.54 -9.51
N ALA A 69 8.78 24.26 -8.39
CA ALA A 69 8.09 23.94 -7.14
C ALA A 69 6.56 23.72 -7.28
N ALA A 70 5.99 23.97 -8.46
CA ALA A 70 4.59 23.71 -8.73
C ALA A 70 4.25 22.21 -8.80
N THR A 71 5.18 21.31 -9.17
CA THR A 71 4.81 19.93 -9.55
C THR A 71 4.66 18.94 -8.38
N VAL A 72 5.18 19.26 -7.20
CA VAL A 72 5.10 18.41 -6.02
C VAL A 72 4.11 19.07 -5.08
N CYS A 73 2.97 18.43 -4.82
CA CYS A 73 1.84 19.05 -4.11
C CYS A 73 1.17 20.15 -4.93
N ASP A 74 1.07 19.96 -6.26
CA ASP A 74 0.27 20.87 -7.07
C ASP A 74 -1.20 20.75 -6.67
N ILE A 75 -1.78 21.87 -6.25
CA ILE A 75 -3.16 21.99 -5.79
C ILE A 75 -4.08 22.56 -6.87
N THR A 76 -3.56 22.82 -8.07
CA THR A 76 -4.33 23.51 -9.09
C THR A 76 -5.24 22.59 -9.91
N ASP A 77 -4.98 21.27 -9.95
CA ASP A 77 -5.66 20.35 -10.88
C ASP A 77 -6.01 18.97 -10.28
N ALA A 78 -6.62 18.93 -9.08
CA ALA A 78 -7.33 17.72 -8.69
C ALA A 78 -8.56 17.55 -9.61
N PRO A 79 -8.82 16.35 -10.18
CA PRO A 79 -9.99 16.14 -11.01
C PRO A 79 -11.25 16.34 -10.14
N ASP A 80 -12.05 17.32 -10.56
CA ASP A 80 -13.45 17.60 -10.22
C ASP A 80 -14.17 16.46 -9.44
N GLY A 81 -14.77 16.67 -8.26
CA GLY A 81 -15.47 17.90 -7.89
C GLY A 81 -15.71 18.10 -6.40
N THR A 82 -15.64 19.39 -6.07
CA THR A 82 -16.29 20.07 -4.95
C THR A 82 -16.00 19.54 -3.54
N ASP A 83 -14.89 19.94 -2.94
CA ASP A 83 -14.95 20.93 -1.87
C ASP A 83 -13.59 21.60 -1.59
N THR A 84 -13.72 22.82 -1.11
CA THR A 84 -12.77 23.93 -0.97
C THR A 84 -11.40 23.62 -0.34
N TYR A 85 -10.37 23.85 -1.14
CA TYR A 85 -8.99 24.04 -0.70
C TYR A 85 -8.87 25.18 0.32
N GLY A 86 -8.29 24.90 1.48
CA GLY A 86 -7.72 25.91 2.37
C GLY A 86 -6.50 26.57 1.71
N ASN A 87 -6.76 27.61 0.92
CA ASN A 87 -5.81 28.42 0.17
C ASN A 87 -4.74 29.10 1.06
N ALA A 88 -3.55 29.27 0.45
CA ALA A 88 -2.46 30.19 0.75
C ALA A 88 -1.35 29.72 1.72
N THR A 89 -0.17 29.43 1.15
CA THR A 89 1.15 29.34 1.80
C THR A 89 1.18 28.47 3.06
N GLY A 90 1.37 27.16 2.87
CA GLY A 90 1.31 26.15 3.93
C GLY A 90 0.13 25.19 3.82
N THR A 91 -0.56 25.16 2.68
CA THR A 91 -1.71 24.29 2.40
C THR A 91 -1.30 22.82 2.35
N THR A 92 -1.91 22.00 3.21
CA THR A 92 -1.80 20.54 3.16
C THR A 92 -2.89 19.97 2.26
N SER A 93 -2.50 19.11 1.33
CA SER A 93 -3.41 18.37 0.44
C SER A 93 -3.49 16.92 0.84
N TYR A 94 -4.70 16.37 0.76
CA TYR A 94 -4.98 14.98 1.11
C TYR A 94 -5.84 14.32 0.04
N VAL A 95 -5.38 13.19 -0.48
CA VAL A 95 -6.05 12.41 -1.54
C VAL A 95 -5.97 10.92 -1.24
N PHE A 96 -6.88 10.13 -1.79
CA PHE A 96 -6.86 8.67 -1.66
C PHE A 96 -7.38 7.96 -2.92
N SER A 97 -7.05 6.68 -3.04
CA SER A 97 -7.58 5.80 -4.09
C SER A 97 -8.69 4.92 -3.55
N SER A 98 -9.92 5.14 -4.02
CA SER A 98 -11.05 4.22 -3.79
C SER A 98 -11.88 4.16 -5.06
N LEU A 99 -12.47 3.00 -5.37
CA LEU A 99 -13.34 2.79 -6.54
C LEU A 99 -14.81 3.18 -6.29
N THR A 100 -15.19 3.49 -5.05
CA THR A 100 -16.57 3.87 -4.69
C THR A 100 -16.70 5.39 -4.67
N THR A 101 -17.63 5.97 -5.44
CA THR A 101 -17.81 7.42 -5.72
C THR A 101 -18.21 8.31 -4.54
N ASP A 102 -17.97 7.91 -3.29
CA ASP A 102 -18.76 8.38 -2.15
C ASP A 102 -17.90 8.78 -0.94
N ILE A 103 -16.92 9.66 -1.16
CA ILE A 103 -16.15 10.23 -0.05
C ILE A 103 -15.92 11.72 -0.28
N GLY A 104 -16.79 12.50 0.34
CA GLY A 104 -16.46 13.82 0.91
C GLY A 104 -16.09 13.68 2.39
N ALA A 105 -15.21 12.75 2.76
CA ALA A 105 -14.68 12.71 4.12
C ALA A 105 -13.99 14.04 4.40
N SER A 106 -14.39 14.73 5.47
CA SER A 106 -13.93 16.09 5.77
C SER A 106 -12.40 16.17 5.72
N GLY A 107 -11.87 16.80 4.66
CA GLY A 107 -10.44 16.97 4.45
C GLY A 107 -9.74 15.90 3.61
N TYR A 108 -10.43 15.05 2.84
CA TYR A 108 -9.81 14.15 1.86
C TYR A 108 -10.54 14.17 0.52
N ASN A 109 -9.78 14.21 -0.59
CA ASN A 109 -10.33 14.12 -1.95
C ASN A 109 -10.13 12.72 -2.55
N GLN A 110 -11.15 12.19 -3.21
CA GLN A 110 -11.03 10.95 -3.99
C GLN A 110 -10.43 11.24 -5.36
N SER A 111 -9.49 10.41 -5.83
CA SER A 111 -9.17 10.42 -7.27
C SER A 111 -10.22 9.70 -8.08
N ALA A 112 -10.60 10.30 -9.21
CA ALA A 112 -11.49 9.67 -10.17
C ALA A 112 -10.97 8.29 -10.58
N SER A 113 -11.86 7.30 -10.65
CA SER A 113 -11.50 5.90 -10.96
C SER A 113 -10.76 5.74 -12.29
N THR A 114 -11.03 6.61 -13.27
CA THR A 114 -10.36 6.64 -14.58
C THR A 114 -8.92 7.12 -14.54
N THR A 115 -8.53 7.86 -13.50
CA THR A 115 -7.21 8.47 -13.35
C THR A 115 -6.45 7.93 -12.14
N ALA A 116 -7.05 7.11 -11.28
CA ALA A 116 -6.45 6.60 -10.05
C ALA A 116 -5.04 6.02 -10.25
N GLN A 117 -4.79 5.29 -11.35
CA GLN A 117 -3.47 4.70 -11.64
C GLN A 117 -2.52 5.62 -12.42
N SER A 118 -2.96 6.83 -12.76
CA SER A 118 -2.14 7.80 -13.49
C SER A 118 -0.89 8.15 -12.69
N ILE A 119 0.26 8.09 -13.35
CA ILE A 119 1.56 8.51 -12.78
C ILE A 119 1.83 10.01 -12.96
N THR A 120 0.85 10.75 -13.50
CA THR A 120 0.88 12.21 -13.60
C THR A 120 0.24 12.80 -12.34
N ASN A 121 0.20 14.13 -12.25
CA ASN A 121 -0.48 14.85 -11.18
C ASN A 121 -2.00 14.57 -11.04
N THR A 122 -2.61 13.78 -11.92
CA THR A 122 -4.05 13.48 -11.89
C THR A 122 -4.42 12.21 -11.12
N GLY A 123 -3.42 11.40 -10.71
CA GLY A 123 -3.65 10.20 -9.92
C GLY A 123 -3.95 10.47 -8.45
N TRP A 124 -4.07 9.43 -7.63
CA TRP A 124 -4.26 9.59 -6.17
C TRP A 124 -3.01 10.05 -5.43
N VAL A 125 -1.89 10.16 -6.14
CA VAL A 125 -0.72 10.90 -5.68
C VAL A 125 -0.53 12.09 -6.61
N GLN A 126 -0.58 13.31 -6.05
CA GLN A 126 -0.50 14.57 -6.80
C GLN A 126 0.97 14.94 -7.09
N ILE A 127 1.69 14.02 -7.73
CA ILE A 127 3.09 14.17 -8.18
C ILE A 127 3.17 13.64 -9.62
N ASP A 128 3.85 14.36 -10.50
CA ASP A 128 4.19 13.85 -11.83
C ASP A 128 5.48 13.02 -11.79
N TYR A 129 5.34 11.70 -11.84
CA TYR A 129 6.46 10.75 -11.86
C TYR A 129 7.09 10.57 -13.25
N ARG A 130 6.66 11.31 -14.28
CA ARG A 130 7.23 11.22 -15.65
C ARG A 130 8.56 11.97 -15.81
N THR A 131 9.00 12.72 -14.80
CA THR A 131 10.17 13.60 -14.92
C THR A 131 11.44 12.82 -15.29
N PRO A 132 12.22 13.28 -16.28
CA PRO A 132 13.29 12.50 -16.89
C PRO A 132 14.60 12.66 -16.09
N SER A 133 14.86 11.81 -15.10
CA SER A 133 16.25 11.69 -14.59
C SER A 133 16.53 10.45 -13.74
N THR A 134 15.56 9.57 -13.53
CA THR A 134 15.67 8.62 -12.43
C THR A 134 15.17 7.25 -12.86
N GLY A 135 16.08 6.29 -13.02
CA GLY A 135 15.90 5.01 -13.72
C GLY A 135 14.91 3.99 -13.16
N ARG A 136 13.84 4.43 -12.46
CA ARG A 136 12.66 3.63 -12.15
C ARG A 136 11.43 4.35 -12.70
N ALA A 137 10.89 3.85 -13.79
CA ALA A 137 9.57 4.25 -14.24
C ALA A 137 8.53 3.52 -13.38
N LEU A 138 7.86 4.24 -12.47
CA LEU A 138 6.51 3.82 -12.10
C LEU A 138 5.68 3.85 -13.38
N THR A 139 5.07 2.73 -13.76
CA THR A 139 4.22 2.66 -14.96
C THR A 139 2.74 2.86 -14.62
N SER A 140 2.38 2.70 -13.35
CA SER A 140 1.05 2.96 -12.78
C SER A 140 1.18 3.20 -11.28
N LEU A 141 0.29 4.02 -10.71
CA LEU A 141 0.12 4.06 -9.25
C LEU A 141 -0.60 2.79 -8.79
N PRO A 142 -0.20 2.20 -7.65
CA PRO A 142 -0.84 1.00 -7.14
C PRO A 142 -2.25 1.32 -6.63
N ILE A 143 -3.11 0.31 -6.66
CA ILE A 143 -4.44 0.32 -6.02
C ILE A 143 -4.44 -0.79 -4.98
N ASP A 144 -4.98 -0.49 -3.80
CA ASP A 144 -5.13 -1.49 -2.73
C ASP A 144 -5.86 -2.75 -3.25
N PRO A 145 -5.43 -3.98 -2.89
CA PRO A 145 -6.09 -5.19 -3.40
C PRO A 145 -7.58 -5.32 -3.06
N THR A 146 -8.04 -4.69 -1.98
CA THR A 146 -9.44 -4.69 -1.54
C THR A 146 -10.17 -3.41 -1.94
N ASN A 147 -9.47 -2.27 -1.92
CA ASN A 147 -9.93 -0.95 -2.42
C ASN A 147 -11.38 -0.57 -2.10
N THR A 148 -11.76 -0.62 -0.82
CA THR A 148 -13.12 -0.26 -0.41
C THR A 148 -13.11 0.67 0.79
N LEU A 149 -13.95 1.71 0.69
CA LEU A 149 -14.16 2.66 1.76
C LEU A 149 -14.67 2.00 3.04
N ALA A 150 -15.64 1.10 2.91
CA ALA A 150 -16.39 0.56 4.04
C ALA A 150 -15.49 -0.15 5.06
N SER A 151 -14.42 -0.78 4.61
CA SER A 151 -13.44 -1.46 5.48
C SER A 151 -12.21 -0.60 5.79
N GLY A 152 -12.05 0.53 5.10
CA GLY A 152 -10.88 1.39 5.22
C GLY A 152 -9.64 0.87 4.47
N TYR A 153 -9.78 -0.09 3.55
CA TYR A 153 -8.66 -0.62 2.77
C TYR A 153 -8.46 0.19 1.48
N PHE A 154 -7.62 1.20 1.59
CA PHE A 154 -7.19 2.08 0.50
C PHE A 154 -5.91 2.84 0.89
N TYR A 155 -5.16 3.28 -0.12
CA TYR A 155 -4.00 4.14 0.09
C TYR A 155 -4.43 5.59 0.24
N ARG A 156 -3.81 6.31 1.16
CA ARG A 156 -3.93 7.77 1.27
C ARG A 156 -2.58 8.40 1.02
N TRP A 157 -2.62 9.61 0.49
CA TRP A 157 -1.48 10.46 0.25
C TRP A 157 -1.79 11.85 0.83
N GLY A 158 -0.84 12.38 1.58
CA GLY A 158 -0.86 13.73 2.10
C GLY A 158 0.43 14.45 1.78
N CYS A 159 0.38 15.72 1.42
CA CYS A 159 1.60 16.51 1.28
C CYS A 159 1.40 18.01 1.51
N ASN A 160 2.47 18.68 1.90
CA ASN A 160 2.52 20.11 2.23
C ASN A 160 3.94 20.67 1.98
N TYR A 161 4.02 21.98 1.81
CA TYR A 161 5.28 22.71 1.67
C TYR A 161 5.46 23.66 2.86
N VAL A 162 6.40 23.34 3.75
CA VAL A 162 6.63 24.06 5.01
C VAL A 162 8.12 24.33 5.18
N ASN A 163 8.47 25.56 5.55
CA ASN A 163 9.87 26.00 5.76
C ASN A 163 10.77 25.68 4.56
N SER A 164 10.25 25.88 3.36
CA SER A 164 10.92 25.58 2.09
C SER A 164 11.24 24.10 1.84
N LEU A 165 10.59 23.19 2.56
CA LEU A 165 10.75 21.74 2.42
C LEU A 165 9.41 21.09 2.03
N TYR A 166 9.45 20.17 1.07
CA TYR A 166 8.33 19.27 0.79
C TYR A 166 8.24 18.22 1.87
N GLN A 167 7.05 18.11 2.45
CA GLN A 167 6.69 17.10 3.42
C GLN A 167 5.56 16.28 2.83
N TYR A 168 5.64 14.96 2.98
CA TYR A 168 4.63 14.05 2.48
C TYR A 168 4.53 12.80 3.34
N GLU A 169 3.37 12.18 3.23
CA GLU A 169 3.00 10.96 3.91
C GLU A 169 2.12 10.11 3.01
N ILE A 170 2.34 8.81 3.07
CA ILE A 170 1.52 7.77 2.46
C ILE A 170 1.14 6.83 3.57
N ASP A 171 -0.13 6.46 3.65
CA ASP A 171 -0.56 5.48 4.61
C ASP A 171 -1.50 4.42 4.03
N THR A 172 -1.57 3.29 4.73
CA THR A 172 -2.41 2.16 4.36
C THR A 172 -2.86 1.39 5.60
N LYS A 173 -4.05 0.80 5.56
CA LYS A 173 -4.53 -0.10 6.62
C LYS A 173 -4.04 -1.52 6.34
N LEU A 174 -3.40 -2.15 7.32
CA LEU A 174 -3.00 -3.55 7.26
C LEU A 174 -4.09 -4.45 7.86
N GLU A 175 -4.13 -5.72 7.45
CA GLU A 175 -5.21 -6.65 7.76
C GLU A 175 -4.76 -7.83 8.64
N SER A 176 -3.61 -8.41 8.32
CA SER A 176 -3.14 -9.66 8.93
C SER A 176 -2.77 -9.48 10.39
N ALA A 177 -3.05 -10.50 11.21
CA ALA A 177 -2.61 -10.55 12.61
C ALA A 177 -1.09 -10.46 12.73
N LYS A 178 -0.36 -11.00 11.75
CA LYS A 178 1.10 -10.84 11.67
C LYS A 178 1.52 -9.36 11.71
N TYR A 179 0.92 -8.51 10.87
CA TYR A 179 1.36 -7.11 10.77
C TYR A 179 0.62 -6.15 11.70
N THR A 180 -0.58 -6.51 12.18
CA THR A 180 -1.40 -5.68 13.09
C THR A 180 -1.18 -6.00 14.57
N VAL A 181 -0.82 -7.23 14.92
CA VAL A 181 -0.65 -7.67 16.32
C VAL A 181 0.80 -8.03 16.63
N THR A 182 1.41 -8.93 15.86
CA THR A 182 2.74 -9.47 16.16
C THR A 182 3.84 -8.46 15.85
N ASP A 183 3.95 -8.06 14.58
CA ASP A 183 4.88 -7.01 14.17
C ASP A 183 4.35 -5.65 14.62
N ASN A 184 3.03 -5.47 14.59
CA ASN A 184 2.31 -4.24 14.93
C ASN A 184 2.92 -3.01 14.25
N LYS A 185 3.03 -3.07 12.92
CA LYS A 185 3.83 -2.13 12.12
C LYS A 185 3.38 -0.68 12.27
N ALA A 186 2.07 -0.44 12.29
CA ALA A 186 1.48 0.90 12.40
C ALA A 186 1.79 1.60 13.74
N THR A 187 2.09 0.87 14.81
CA THR A 187 2.49 1.49 16.09
C THR A 187 3.99 1.78 16.18
N LYS A 188 4.77 1.25 15.24
CA LYS A 188 6.24 1.22 15.29
C LYS A 188 6.90 1.93 14.11
N ASP A 189 6.12 2.50 13.20
CA ASP A 189 6.61 3.28 12.07
C ASP A 189 7.04 4.71 12.46
N GLY A 190 6.65 5.17 13.65
CA GLY A 190 7.03 6.46 14.21
C GLY A 190 6.12 7.61 13.80
N GLY A 191 4.95 7.32 13.24
CA GLY A 191 3.97 8.33 12.84
C GLY A 191 2.88 8.57 13.87
N ASN A 192 1.79 9.21 13.41
CA ASN A 192 0.74 9.73 14.26
C ASN A 192 -0.51 8.83 14.34
N ASN A 193 -0.58 7.76 13.53
CA ASN A 193 -1.76 6.89 13.46
C ASN A 193 -1.43 5.41 13.70
N SER A 194 -1.73 4.92 14.90
CA SER A 194 -1.53 3.51 15.26
C SER A 194 -2.38 2.50 14.48
N SER A 195 -3.35 2.95 13.67
CA SER A 195 -4.26 2.07 12.92
C SER A 195 -3.90 1.92 11.44
N ARG A 196 -2.97 2.74 10.93
CA ARG A 196 -2.51 2.72 9.55
C ARG A 196 -1.00 2.73 9.52
N TYR A 197 -0.41 1.92 8.64
CA TYR A 197 1.02 1.92 8.43
C TYR A 197 1.42 3.13 7.60
N GLU A 198 2.29 3.96 8.15
CA GLU A 198 2.67 5.27 7.64
C GLU A 198 4.09 5.26 7.05
N SER A 199 4.28 6.00 5.96
CA SER A 199 5.55 6.08 5.26
C SER A 199 5.70 7.40 4.52
N GLY A 200 6.83 8.07 4.70
CA GLY A 200 7.07 9.38 4.12
C GLY A 200 8.34 9.99 4.67
N ASN A 201 8.46 11.31 4.52
CA ASN A 201 9.50 12.11 5.20
C ASN A 201 8.94 12.92 6.39
N ASN A 202 7.61 13.02 6.52
CA ASN A 202 6.92 13.49 7.71
C ASN A 202 5.65 12.65 7.88
N LEU A 203 5.52 11.93 8.99
CA LEU A 203 4.39 11.03 9.27
C LEU A 203 3.29 11.68 10.12
N GLY A 204 3.26 13.02 10.12
CA GLY A 204 2.24 13.82 10.78
C GLY A 204 1.42 14.67 9.82
N VAL A 205 1.55 14.40 8.51
CA VAL A 205 0.87 15.16 7.47
C VAL A 205 -0.59 14.74 7.45
N LEU A 206 -0.86 13.45 7.29
CA LEU A 206 -2.22 12.90 7.28
C LEU A 206 -2.82 12.93 8.68
N ARG A 207 -4.13 13.20 8.75
CA ARG A 207 -4.87 13.12 10.01
C ARG A 207 -5.30 11.68 10.30
N SER A 208 -5.50 11.40 11.58
CA SER A 208 -6.14 10.16 12.04
C SER A 208 -7.57 10.10 11.47
N TYR A 209 -7.92 8.98 10.85
CA TYR A 209 -9.24 8.67 10.29
C TYR A 209 -9.80 7.45 11.00
#